data_AF-E4RMT8-F1
#
_entry.id   AF-E4RMT8-F1
#
_cell.length_a   1.000
_cell.length_b   1.000
_cell.length_c   1.000
_cell.angle_alpha   90.00
_cell.angle_beta   90.00
_cell.angle_gamma   90.00
#
_symmetry.space_group_name_H-M   'P 1'
#
loop_
_entity.id
_entity.type
_entity.pdbx_description
1 polymer ?
#
loop_
_entity_poly.entity_id
_entity_poly.type
_entity_poly.pdbx_seq_one_letter_code
_entity_poly.pdbx_strand_id
1 'polypeptide(L)'
;MKEKHLFQKYILVFSLTILIAFMFFGQVSASQNEIEIPRSFRIQLTMGINRVPNLNTVQRNNLINEIIHMIEEKNITIEFVENYFDSHDMQNKNAEKIIQDFNQEIINNYDEADFNTRQLRVKANYRVDLTNYHPETGQMHWVPSNRLGYPIKTLDELKALKGKPEELRNEITTLYEALAYIQISDMQLSSGNKTTMEEYRNYLISWQFPAPAEYTIEKNHANCAGMANLITYLLEDNYDEVGTIWYSNSYILGDRRGGHLINYIKHNNKYYVFDGLPYIMEQEVYSSPENGQTYYEGNSLGVIHEINIDEYGNPDFNPFIDMLTYFNPNIAHMSLISETRLPAIGTKTNVANKYRENYLANTIRNNQFEQIYQNPKDPREITIHEFNSDIPIEYRDYPPY
;
A
#
# COMPACT_ATOMS: atom_id res chain seq x y z
N MET A 1 17.99 15.01 48.58
CA MET A 1 19.34 14.98 47.97
C MET A 1 19.71 13.66 47.28
N LYS A 2 19.11 12.50 47.61
CA LYS A 2 19.36 11.22 46.89
C LYS A 2 18.62 11.06 45.56
N GLU A 3 17.54 11.81 45.31
CA GLU A 3 16.75 11.73 44.07
C GLU A 3 17.39 12.46 42.87
N LYS A 4 18.20 13.50 43.13
CA LYS A 4 18.89 14.27 42.07
C LYS A 4 19.99 13.47 41.34
N HIS A 5 20.56 12.46 42.01
CA HIS A 5 21.58 11.59 41.42
C HIS A 5 21.01 10.42 40.61
N LEU A 6 19.76 10.01 40.85
CA LEU A 6 19.08 9.02 40.02
C LEU A 6 18.66 9.65 38.68
N PHE A 7 18.16 10.89 38.72
CA PHE A 7 17.73 11.66 37.55
C PHE A 7 18.88 11.92 36.54
N GLN A 8 20.08 12.26 37.03
CA GLN A 8 21.26 12.42 36.17
C GLN A 8 21.73 11.11 35.50
N LYS A 9 21.45 9.94 36.09
CA LYS A 9 21.76 8.65 35.48
C LYS A 9 20.81 8.29 34.33
N TYR A 10 19.54 8.68 34.40
CA TYR A 10 18.56 8.39 33.34
C TYR A 10 18.70 9.32 32.14
N ILE A 11 19.05 10.59 32.36
CA ILE A 11 19.49 11.49 31.28
C ILE A 11 20.71 10.90 30.59
N LEU A 12 21.68 10.34 31.34
CA LEU A 12 22.84 9.68 30.74
C LEU A 12 22.46 8.46 29.88
N VAL A 13 21.45 7.67 30.26
CA VAL A 13 21.00 6.48 29.50
C VAL A 13 20.20 6.89 28.26
N PHE A 14 19.39 7.94 28.34
CA PHE A 14 18.63 8.47 27.20
C PHE A 14 19.56 9.16 26.20
N SER A 15 20.51 9.97 26.68
CA SER A 15 21.60 10.52 25.86
C SER A 15 22.48 9.43 25.27
N LEU A 16 22.75 8.33 25.99
CA LEU A 16 23.52 7.20 25.47
C LEU A 16 22.74 6.40 24.40
N THR A 17 21.41 6.34 24.47
CA THR A 17 20.58 5.65 23.45
C THR A 17 20.55 6.45 22.15
N ILE A 18 20.45 7.78 22.25
CA ILE A 18 20.63 8.68 21.10
C ILE A 18 22.08 8.60 20.59
N LEU A 19 23.07 8.59 21.48
CA LEU A 19 24.49 8.48 21.10
C LEU A 19 24.84 7.13 20.45
N ILE A 20 24.21 6.02 20.87
CA ILE A 20 24.37 4.69 20.26
C ILE A 20 23.72 4.65 18.88
N ALA A 21 22.56 5.29 18.68
CA ALA A 21 21.98 5.48 17.35
C ALA A 21 22.92 6.29 16.43
N PHE A 22 23.62 7.29 16.97
CA PHE A 22 24.66 8.04 16.25
C PHE A 22 25.95 7.23 15.99
N MET A 23 26.38 6.36 16.91
CA MET A 23 27.59 5.55 16.75
C MET A 23 27.44 4.39 15.75
N PHE A 24 26.23 3.88 15.54
CA PHE A 24 25.99 2.79 14.59
C PHE A 24 25.85 3.26 13.13
N PHE A 25 25.65 4.56 12.87
CA PHE A 25 25.41 5.09 11.53
C PHE A 25 26.41 6.17 11.05
N GLY A 26 27.52 6.42 11.76
CA GLY A 26 28.54 7.32 11.24
C GLY A 26 29.88 7.25 11.98
N GLN A 27 30.92 6.75 11.31
CA GLN A 27 32.29 7.13 11.65
C GLN A 27 32.51 8.58 11.20
N VAL A 28 32.46 9.53 12.14
CA VAL A 28 33.04 10.85 11.94
C VAL A 28 33.94 11.17 13.13
N SER A 29 35.23 11.41 12.83
CA SER A 29 36.25 11.72 13.81
C SER A 29 35.97 13.04 14.52
N ALA A 30 36.17 13.06 15.83
CA ALA A 30 36.04 14.24 16.67
C ALA A 30 37.01 15.36 16.27
N SER A 31 36.50 16.42 15.67
CA SER A 31 37.04 17.77 15.80
C SER A 31 35.89 18.75 15.95
N GLN A 32 36.02 19.64 16.92
CA GLN A 32 35.05 20.69 17.30
C GLN A 32 34.55 21.46 16.07
N ASN A 33 33.35 21.15 15.60
CA ASN A 33 32.54 22.01 14.75
C ASN A 33 31.08 21.76 15.10
N GLU A 34 30.26 22.82 15.10
CA GLU A 34 28.82 22.77 15.31
C GLU A 34 28.19 21.74 14.36
N ILE A 35 27.43 20.80 14.92
CA ILE A 35 26.69 19.81 14.14
C ILE A 35 25.41 20.48 13.67
N GLU A 36 25.34 20.83 12.38
CA GLU A 36 24.07 21.18 11.73
C GLU A 36 23.18 19.94 11.69
N ILE A 37 22.04 20.01 12.38
CA ILE A 37 20.99 19.00 12.32
C ILE A 37 20.17 19.28 11.04
N PRO A 38 20.01 18.31 10.13
CA PRO A 38 19.16 18.49 8.95
C PRO A 38 17.73 18.86 9.35
N ARG A 39 17.07 19.75 8.58
CA ARG A 39 15.69 20.20 8.85
C ARG A 39 14.63 19.08 8.80
N SER A 40 14.98 17.87 8.36
CA SER A 40 14.13 16.69 8.38
C SER A 40 14.87 15.51 9.02
N PHE A 41 14.72 15.35 10.33
CA PHE A 41 15.21 14.18 11.06
C PHE A 41 14.01 13.30 11.44
N ARG A 42 13.82 12.17 10.75
CA ARG A 42 12.78 11.19 11.08
C ARG A 42 13.18 10.44 12.35
N ILE A 43 12.43 10.60 13.43
CA ILE A 43 12.56 9.77 14.63
C ILE A 43 11.40 8.77 14.64
N GLN A 44 11.67 7.53 14.24
CA GLN A 44 10.77 6.41 14.52
C GLN A 44 10.80 6.13 16.04
N LEU A 45 9.91 6.77 16.78
CA LEU A 45 9.69 6.48 18.19
C LEU A 45 8.80 5.23 18.28
N THR A 46 9.40 4.05 18.10
CA THR A 46 8.78 2.81 18.58
C THR A 46 8.82 2.84 20.11
N MET A 47 7.86 3.53 20.72
CA MET A 47 7.85 3.78 22.15
C MET A 47 7.56 2.49 22.93
N GLY A 48 8.63 1.76 23.25
CA GLY A 48 8.68 0.87 24.41
C GLY A 48 8.72 1.63 25.75
N ILE A 49 8.02 2.76 25.92
CA ILE A 49 7.95 3.48 27.21
C ILE A 49 7.37 2.56 28.30
N ASN A 50 6.45 1.67 27.92
CA ASN A 50 5.91 0.63 28.79
C ASN A 50 6.93 -0.46 29.19
N ARG A 51 8.12 -0.50 28.55
CA ARG A 51 9.20 -1.44 28.83
C ARG A 51 10.40 -0.81 29.53
N VAL A 52 10.38 0.48 29.88
CA VAL A 52 11.44 1.08 30.69
C VAL A 52 11.29 0.58 32.12
N PRO A 53 12.15 -0.33 32.61
CA PRO A 53 11.96 -0.92 33.93
C PRO A 53 12.17 0.18 35.00
N ASN A 54 11.29 0.22 36.00
CA ASN A 54 11.41 1.04 37.22
C ASN A 54 11.00 2.52 37.16
N LEU A 55 10.32 2.99 36.11
CA LEU A 55 9.67 4.31 36.16
C LEU A 55 8.29 4.21 36.81
N ASN A 56 8.04 5.00 37.85
CA ASN A 56 6.69 5.20 38.38
C ASN A 56 5.88 6.14 37.46
N THR A 57 4.57 6.20 37.69
CA THR A 57 3.63 6.96 36.84
C THR A 57 4.00 8.44 36.71
N VAL A 58 4.45 9.07 37.80
CA VAL A 58 4.85 10.49 37.80
C VAL A 58 6.10 10.70 36.94
N GLN A 59 7.07 9.80 37.03
CA GLN A 59 8.31 9.87 36.25
C GLN A 59 8.07 9.66 34.75
N ARG A 60 7.13 8.77 34.37
CA ARG A 60 6.74 8.59 32.97
C ARG A 60 6.05 9.84 32.41
N ASN A 61 5.15 10.44 33.17
CA ASN A 61 4.44 11.64 32.73
C ASN A 61 5.40 12.83 32.56
N ASN A 62 6.38 12.97 33.46
CA ASN A 62 7.40 14.01 33.30
C ASN A 62 8.27 13.79 32.05
N LEU A 63 8.64 12.54 31.76
CA LEU A 63 9.42 12.20 30.55
C LEU A 63 8.62 12.48 29.26
N ILE A 64 7.33 12.12 29.24
CA ILE A 64 6.44 12.42 28.10
C ILE A 64 6.33 13.94 27.90
N ASN A 65 6.10 14.70 28.97
CA ASN A 65 5.99 16.15 28.89
C ASN A 65 7.31 16.82 28.46
N GLU A 66 8.47 16.29 28.88
CA GLU A 66 9.77 16.78 28.40
C GLU A 66 10.00 16.47 26.91
N ILE A 67 9.57 15.30 26.43
CA ILE A 67 9.62 14.97 25.00
C ILE A 67 8.72 15.91 24.19
N ILE A 68 7.49 16.17 24.66
CA ILE A 68 6.56 17.13 24.04
C ILE A 68 7.16 18.53 24.00
N HIS A 69 7.71 19.02 25.12
CA HIS A 69 8.34 20.33 25.17
C HIS A 69 9.56 20.43 24.24
N MET A 70 10.37 19.37 24.12
CA MET A 70 11.48 19.34 23.18
C MET A 70 11.01 19.38 21.72
N ILE A 71 9.90 18.72 21.40
CA ILE A 71 9.28 18.73 20.08
C ILE A 71 8.83 20.15 19.73
N GLU A 72 8.12 20.79 20.65
CA GLU A 72 7.61 22.16 20.51
C GLU A 72 8.74 23.19 20.38
N GLU A 73 9.77 23.12 21.24
CA GLU A 73 10.91 24.05 21.19
C GLU A 73 11.80 23.89 19.95
N LYS A 74 11.87 22.68 19.39
CA LYS A 74 12.78 22.36 18.28
C LYS A 74 12.08 22.26 16.93
N ASN A 75 10.76 22.44 16.89
CA ASN A 75 9.95 22.36 15.68
C ASN A 75 10.16 21.02 14.94
N ILE A 76 10.23 19.92 15.70
CA ILE A 76 10.48 18.57 15.18
C ILE A 76 9.14 17.95 14.80
N THR A 77 8.96 17.54 13.54
CA THR A 77 7.79 16.75 13.13
C THR A 77 7.96 15.29 13.59
N ILE A 78 7.03 14.77 14.37
CA ILE A 78 6.97 13.35 14.74
C ILE A 78 5.78 12.70 14.05
N GLU A 79 6.05 11.64 13.30
CA GLU A 79 5.02 10.68 12.89
C GLU A 79 4.93 9.57 13.93
N PHE A 80 3.76 9.43 14.55
CA PHE A 80 3.45 8.28 15.37
C PHE A 80 2.99 7.16 14.45
N VAL A 81 3.81 6.12 14.30
CA VAL A 81 3.36 4.86 13.70
C VAL A 81 2.45 4.19 14.73
N GLU A 82 1.17 4.00 14.41
CA GLU A 82 0.16 3.29 15.23
C GLU A 82 0.53 1.81 15.40
N ASN A 83 1.64 1.49 16.05
CA ASN A 83 2.02 0.11 16.31
C ASN A 83 1.71 -0.27 17.75
N TYR A 84 0.67 -1.12 17.88
CA TYR A 84 0.38 -1.97 19.04
C TYR A 84 -0.08 -1.26 20.32
N PHE A 85 -1.36 -0.91 20.37
CA PHE A 85 -2.08 -0.74 21.63
C PHE A 85 -3.10 -1.87 21.81
N ASP A 86 -2.60 -3.03 22.20
CA ASP A 86 -3.45 -4.15 22.58
C ASP A 86 -4.04 -3.89 23.99
N SER A 87 -5.32 -3.56 24.00
CA SER A 87 -6.34 -3.89 25.01
C SER A 87 -5.96 -3.94 26.50
N HIS A 88 -5.46 -2.86 27.11
CA HIS A 88 -5.67 -2.61 28.56
C HIS A 88 -5.97 -1.13 28.86
N ASP A 89 -7.18 -0.90 29.37
CA ASP A 89 -7.74 0.21 30.18
C ASP A 89 -7.38 1.68 29.89
N MET A 90 -8.44 2.47 29.58
CA MET A 90 -8.70 3.92 29.74
C MET A 90 -7.62 4.97 29.36
N GLN A 91 -6.33 4.69 29.53
CA GLN A 91 -5.18 5.55 29.21
C GLN A 91 -4.88 5.57 27.70
N ASN A 92 -5.14 4.48 26.98
CA ASN A 92 -5.01 4.43 25.52
C ASN A 92 -6.01 5.37 24.82
N LYS A 93 -7.24 5.50 25.34
CA LYS A 93 -8.26 6.38 24.76
C LYS A 93 -7.86 7.86 24.80
N ASN A 94 -7.10 8.29 25.81
CA ASN A 94 -6.61 9.66 25.89
C ASN A 94 -5.46 9.90 24.92
N ALA A 95 -4.54 8.95 24.74
CA ALA A 95 -3.46 9.05 23.76
C ALA A 95 -3.99 9.03 22.32
N GLU A 96 -4.89 8.09 22.00
CA GLU A 96 -5.58 8.03 20.70
C GLU A 96 -6.33 9.33 20.42
N LYS A 97 -7.04 9.88 21.41
CA LYS A 97 -7.73 11.15 21.26
C LYS A 97 -6.77 12.32 21.04
N ILE A 98 -5.65 12.40 21.76
CA ILE A 98 -4.65 13.46 21.57
C ILE A 98 -4.04 13.39 20.17
N ILE A 99 -3.70 12.19 19.69
CA ILE A 99 -3.17 11.98 18.33
C ILE A 99 -4.23 12.35 17.29
N GLN A 100 -5.49 11.95 17.50
CA GLN A 100 -6.61 12.33 16.63
C GLN A 100 -6.82 13.85 16.60
N ASP A 101 -6.83 14.51 17.76
CA ASP A 101 -7.00 15.95 17.88
C ASP A 101 -5.83 16.71 17.20
N PHE A 102 -4.59 16.24 17.38
CA PHE A 102 -3.39 16.81 16.74
C PHE A 102 -3.40 16.61 15.22
N ASN A 103 -3.70 15.41 14.75
CA ASN A 103 -3.84 15.13 13.31
C ASN A 103 -4.95 16.00 12.73
N GLN A 104 -6.08 16.13 13.42
CA GLN A 104 -7.19 16.97 12.98
C GLN A 104 -6.78 18.45 12.88
N GLU A 105 -5.97 18.96 13.80
CA GLU A 105 -5.44 20.32 13.72
C GLU A 105 -4.53 20.51 12.50
N ILE A 106 -3.61 19.57 12.24
CA ILE A 106 -2.77 19.58 11.02
C ILE A 106 -3.63 19.57 9.76
N ILE A 107 -4.59 18.65 9.68
CA ILE A 107 -5.49 18.50 8.53
C ILE A 107 -6.33 19.77 8.33
N ASN A 108 -6.80 20.39 9.42
CA ASN A 108 -7.56 21.63 9.34
C ASN A 108 -6.74 22.76 8.70
N ASN A 109 -5.42 22.75 8.93
CA ASN A 109 -4.48 23.73 8.39
C ASN A 109 -4.02 23.43 6.96
N TYR A 110 -4.34 22.27 6.38
CA TYR A 110 -4.05 22.02 4.97
C TYR A 110 -4.83 22.99 4.08
N ASP A 111 -4.12 23.61 3.14
CA ASP A 111 -4.76 24.21 1.97
C ASP A 111 -5.15 23.07 1.02
N GLU A 112 -6.45 22.88 0.84
CA GLU A 112 -6.96 21.83 -0.03
C GLU A 112 -6.44 21.95 -1.48
N ALA A 113 -6.09 23.15 -1.94
CA ALA A 113 -5.53 23.35 -3.27
C ALA A 113 -4.15 22.69 -3.44
N ASP A 114 -3.40 22.51 -2.34
CA ASP A 114 -2.05 21.93 -2.37
C ASP A 114 -2.06 20.40 -2.41
N PHE A 115 -3.20 19.76 -2.14
CA PHE A 115 -3.30 18.30 -2.00
C PHE A 115 -4.46 17.65 -2.78
N ASN A 116 -5.58 18.36 -2.98
CA ASN A 116 -6.74 17.80 -3.65
C ASN A 116 -6.47 17.70 -5.16
N THR A 117 -6.78 16.53 -5.71
CA THR A 117 -6.73 16.30 -7.15
C THR A 117 -8.15 16.25 -7.72
N ARG A 118 -8.31 15.76 -8.96
CA ARG A 118 -9.64 15.51 -9.53
C ARG A 118 -10.47 14.57 -8.64
N GLN A 119 -9.88 13.47 -8.17
CA GLN A 119 -10.62 12.43 -7.44
C GLN A 119 -10.33 12.44 -5.92
N LEU A 120 -9.12 12.83 -5.49
CA LEU A 120 -8.70 12.74 -4.10
C LEU A 120 -9.07 13.98 -3.29
N ARG A 121 -9.49 13.77 -2.04
CA ARG A 121 -9.89 14.84 -1.12
C ARG A 121 -9.18 14.65 0.22
N VAL A 122 -8.19 15.49 0.50
CA VAL A 122 -7.33 15.36 1.68
C VAL A 122 -8.10 15.45 3.00
N LYS A 123 -9.23 16.18 3.01
CA LYS A 123 -10.13 16.32 4.17
C LYS A 123 -11.32 15.35 4.15
N ALA A 124 -11.38 14.39 3.23
CA ALA A 124 -12.46 13.40 3.23
C ALA A 124 -12.46 12.58 4.53
N ASN A 125 -13.64 12.43 5.13
CA ASN A 125 -13.81 11.69 6.38
C ASN A 125 -15.16 10.96 6.38
N TYR A 126 -15.35 10.11 5.37
CA TYR A 126 -16.52 9.25 5.28
C TYR A 126 -16.10 7.79 5.43
N ARG A 127 -17.08 6.96 5.79
CA ARG A 127 -16.99 5.51 5.75
C ARG A 127 -18.37 4.99 5.35
N VAL A 128 -18.54 4.77 4.05
CA VAL A 128 -19.82 4.38 3.48
C VAL A 128 -19.97 2.87 3.61
N ASP A 129 -21.02 2.42 4.28
CA ASP A 129 -21.34 1.00 4.39
C ASP A 129 -21.88 0.47 3.05
N LEU A 130 -21.19 -0.52 2.49
CA LEU A 130 -21.54 -1.18 1.23
C LEU A 130 -22.17 -2.57 1.46
N THR A 131 -22.38 -2.98 2.70
CA THR A 131 -22.92 -4.29 3.09
C THR A 131 -24.30 -4.56 2.45
N ASN A 132 -25.06 -3.52 2.13
CA ASN A 132 -26.39 -3.66 1.51
C ASN A 132 -26.38 -4.30 0.11
N TYR A 133 -25.25 -4.36 -0.59
CA TYR A 133 -25.18 -5.04 -1.88
C TYR A 133 -25.43 -6.55 -1.71
N HIS A 134 -24.80 -7.16 -0.70
CA HIS A 134 -24.91 -8.58 -0.37
C HIS A 134 -24.66 -8.78 1.14
N PRO A 135 -25.66 -8.53 2.00
CA PRO A 135 -25.45 -8.56 3.45
C PRO A 135 -25.08 -9.95 3.99
N GLU A 136 -25.39 -11.00 3.22
CA GLU A 136 -25.02 -12.38 3.50
C GLU A 136 -23.53 -12.68 3.38
N THR A 137 -22.75 -11.83 2.69
CA THR A 137 -21.32 -12.05 2.44
C THR A 137 -20.38 -11.19 3.25
N GLY A 138 -20.88 -10.52 4.28
CA GLY A 138 -20.04 -9.84 5.26
C GLY A 138 -19.98 -8.33 5.06
N GLN A 139 -19.09 -7.68 5.81
CA GLN A 139 -19.03 -6.22 5.89
C GLN A 139 -17.94 -5.66 4.99
N MET A 140 -18.31 -4.68 4.17
CA MET A 140 -17.40 -3.94 3.31
C MET A 140 -17.76 -2.46 3.34
N HIS A 141 -16.75 -1.59 3.33
CA HIS A 141 -16.97 -0.15 3.34
C HIS A 141 -16.17 0.54 2.25
N TRP A 142 -16.71 1.61 1.68
CA TRP A 142 -15.92 2.57 0.92
C TRP A 142 -15.34 3.62 1.85
N VAL A 143 -14.02 3.79 1.81
CA VAL A 143 -13.26 4.78 2.56
C VAL A 143 -12.44 5.67 1.62
N PRO A 144 -12.11 6.91 2.03
CA PRO A 144 -11.13 7.73 1.32
C PRO A 144 -9.70 7.19 1.50
N SER A 145 -8.81 7.53 0.57
CA SER A 145 -7.39 7.12 0.57
C SER A 145 -6.60 7.64 1.76
N ASN A 146 -6.94 8.83 2.26
CA ASN A 146 -6.34 9.38 3.47
C ASN A 146 -6.62 8.54 4.74
N ARG A 147 -7.53 7.55 4.67
CA ARG A 147 -7.75 6.56 5.71
C ARG A 147 -6.51 5.69 5.97
N LEU A 148 -5.65 5.57 4.96
CA LEU A 148 -4.36 4.87 5.00
C LEU A 148 -3.18 5.84 5.22
N GLY A 149 -3.44 7.03 5.78
CA GLY A 149 -2.42 8.04 6.07
C GLY A 149 -2.64 9.33 5.27
N TYR A 150 -2.37 10.46 5.91
CA TYR A 150 -2.45 11.78 5.28
C TYR A 150 -1.19 12.08 4.46
N PRO A 151 -1.31 12.77 3.32
CA PRO A 151 -0.15 13.16 2.53
C PRO A 151 0.72 14.18 3.29
N ILE A 152 2.03 14.03 3.17
CA ILE A 152 3.00 15.01 3.66
C ILE A 152 3.37 15.97 2.53
N LYS A 153 3.42 15.45 1.30
CA LYS A 153 3.83 16.19 0.12
C LYS A 153 2.67 16.88 -0.58
N THR A 154 2.92 18.10 -0.99
CA THR A 154 2.04 18.85 -1.89
C THR A 154 2.10 18.29 -3.31
N LEU A 155 1.10 18.62 -4.13
CA LEU A 155 1.06 18.22 -5.53
C LEU A 155 2.28 18.73 -6.32
N ASP A 156 2.77 19.94 -6.04
CA ASP A 156 3.95 20.48 -6.71
C ASP A 156 5.23 19.70 -6.36
N GLU A 157 5.37 19.28 -5.09
CA GLU A 157 6.49 18.43 -4.66
C GLU A 157 6.42 17.04 -5.30
N LEU A 158 5.24 16.42 -5.35
CA LEU A 158 5.04 15.13 -6.03
C LEU A 158 5.35 15.24 -7.54
N LYS A 159 4.97 16.36 -8.17
CA LYS A 159 5.25 16.60 -9.60
C LYS A 159 6.74 16.66 -9.89
N ALA A 160 7.54 17.20 -8.96
CA ALA A 160 8.99 17.30 -9.09
C ALA A 160 9.72 15.94 -9.07
N LEU A 161 9.03 14.86 -8.65
CA LEU A 161 9.55 13.49 -8.60
C LEU A 161 9.28 12.70 -9.89
N LYS A 162 8.59 13.29 -10.89
CA LYS A 162 8.27 12.62 -12.16
C LYS A 162 9.52 12.08 -12.87
N GLY A 163 9.47 10.80 -13.24
CA GLY A 163 10.55 10.11 -13.94
C GLY A 163 11.73 9.69 -13.06
N LYS A 164 11.61 9.75 -11.73
CA LYS A 164 12.70 9.46 -10.79
C LYS A 164 12.31 8.33 -9.83
N PRO A 165 12.48 7.05 -10.22
CA PRO A 165 11.90 5.94 -9.49
C PRO A 165 12.41 5.77 -8.05
N GLU A 166 13.72 5.94 -7.84
CA GLU A 166 14.33 5.83 -6.50
C GLU A 166 13.93 7.00 -5.60
N GLU A 167 13.94 8.24 -6.12
CA GLU A 167 13.47 9.40 -5.35
C GLU A 167 11.98 9.22 -4.99
N LEU A 168 11.16 8.81 -5.95
CA LEU A 168 9.73 8.62 -5.74
C LEU A 168 9.42 7.58 -4.65
N ARG A 169 10.11 6.43 -4.65
CA ARG A 169 9.96 5.39 -3.62
C ARG A 169 10.35 5.87 -2.22
N ASN A 170 11.42 6.64 -2.10
CA ASN A 170 11.89 7.12 -0.81
C ASN A 170 11.00 8.22 -0.22
N GLU A 171 10.33 8.96 -1.10
CA GLU A 171 9.61 10.18 -0.77
C GLU A 171 8.09 9.96 -0.60
N ILE A 172 7.49 9.00 -1.30
CA ILE A 172 6.09 8.63 -1.13
C ILE A 172 5.96 7.71 0.09
N THR A 173 5.01 8.02 0.95
CA THR A 173 4.81 7.27 2.21
C THR A 173 3.39 6.80 2.43
N THR A 174 2.44 7.31 1.65
CA THR A 174 1.02 6.99 1.79
C THR A 174 0.39 6.64 0.46
N LEU A 175 -0.69 5.85 0.51
CA LEU A 175 -1.52 5.55 -0.64
C LEU A 175 -2.06 6.84 -1.28
N TYR A 176 -2.43 7.84 -0.48
CA TYR A 176 -2.89 9.13 -0.98
C TYR A 176 -1.84 9.76 -1.91
N GLU A 177 -0.58 9.83 -1.49
CA GLU A 177 0.52 10.38 -2.29
C GLU A 177 0.79 9.58 -3.55
N ALA A 178 0.75 8.24 -3.47
CA ALA A 178 0.90 7.37 -4.64
C ALA A 178 -0.20 7.64 -5.69
N LEU A 179 -1.47 7.67 -5.27
CA LEU A 179 -2.61 7.94 -6.16
C LEU A 179 -2.59 9.37 -6.69
N ALA A 180 -2.19 10.34 -5.86
CA ALA A 180 -2.06 11.73 -6.26
C ALA A 180 -0.98 11.87 -7.34
N TYR A 181 0.20 11.29 -7.11
CA TYR A 181 1.30 11.23 -8.09
C TYR A 181 0.83 10.66 -9.42
N ILE A 182 0.15 9.51 -9.41
CA ILE A 182 -0.37 8.85 -10.61
C ILE A 182 -1.24 9.79 -11.45
N GLN A 183 -2.08 10.62 -10.81
CA GLN A 183 -2.95 11.56 -11.50
C GLN A 183 -2.20 12.78 -12.04
N ILE A 184 -1.29 13.35 -11.25
CA ILE A 184 -0.60 14.59 -11.63
C ILE A 184 0.62 14.36 -12.52
N SER A 185 1.07 13.12 -12.66
CA SER A 185 2.20 12.79 -13.52
C SER A 185 1.83 12.77 -15.00
N ASP A 186 0.56 12.94 -15.37
CA ASP A 186 0.05 12.78 -16.74
C ASP A 186 0.38 11.40 -17.33
N MET A 187 0.39 10.36 -16.49
CA MET A 187 0.69 8.99 -16.92
C MET A 187 -0.32 8.51 -17.95
N GLN A 188 0.17 7.93 -19.05
CA GLN A 188 -0.71 7.46 -20.12
C GLN A 188 -0.99 5.96 -20.02
N LEU A 189 -2.19 5.59 -20.47
CA LEU A 189 -2.56 4.18 -20.60
C LEU A 189 -1.71 3.53 -21.69
N SER A 190 -1.10 2.39 -21.36
CA SER A 190 -0.39 1.54 -22.31
C SER A 190 -1.13 0.23 -22.56
N SER A 191 -0.88 -0.36 -23.74
CA SER A 191 -1.52 -1.60 -24.15
C SER A 191 -0.71 -2.83 -23.74
N GLY A 192 -1.31 -3.70 -22.92
CA GLY A 192 -0.85 -5.09 -22.75
C GLY A 192 0.53 -5.26 -22.10
N ASN A 193 0.83 -6.51 -21.74
CA ASN A 193 2.14 -6.91 -21.23
C ASN A 193 3.03 -7.36 -22.39
N LYS A 194 4.36 -7.31 -22.18
CA LYS A 194 5.29 -7.91 -23.14
C LYS A 194 5.12 -9.41 -23.12
N THR A 195 5.21 -10.05 -24.29
CA THR A 195 4.94 -11.48 -24.41
C THR A 195 6.11 -12.22 -25.01
N THR A 196 6.50 -13.34 -24.41
CA THR A 196 7.37 -14.35 -25.01
C THR A 196 6.62 -15.68 -25.15
N MET A 197 7.08 -16.54 -26.05
CA MET A 197 6.50 -17.87 -26.25
C MET A 197 7.55 -18.92 -25.86
N GLU A 198 7.19 -19.84 -24.98
CA GLU A 198 8.03 -20.97 -24.60
C GLU A 198 7.33 -22.28 -24.91
N GLU A 199 8.07 -23.25 -25.43
CA GLU A 199 7.59 -24.61 -25.59
C GLU A 199 7.79 -25.40 -24.28
N TYR A 200 6.70 -25.92 -23.73
CA TYR A 200 6.71 -26.74 -22.52
C TYR A 200 5.84 -27.98 -22.72
N ARG A 201 6.42 -29.18 -22.51
CA ARG A 201 5.72 -30.48 -22.60
C ARG A 201 4.82 -30.63 -23.84
N ASN A 202 5.33 -30.26 -25.03
CA ASN A 202 4.64 -30.31 -26.33
C ASN A 202 3.47 -29.32 -26.52
N TYR A 203 3.45 -28.21 -25.79
CA TYR A 203 2.55 -27.08 -26.05
C TYR A 203 3.26 -25.74 -25.87
N LEU A 204 2.67 -24.68 -26.43
CA LEU A 204 3.17 -23.32 -26.28
C LEU A 204 2.53 -22.63 -25.07
N ILE A 205 3.36 -22.02 -24.25
CA ILE A 205 2.96 -21.09 -23.20
C ILE A 205 3.30 -19.68 -23.66
N SER A 206 2.30 -18.81 -23.66
CA SER A 206 2.43 -17.37 -23.89
C SER A 206 2.65 -16.70 -22.54
N TRP A 207 3.91 -16.35 -22.26
CA TRP A 207 4.32 -15.69 -21.03
C TRP A 207 4.20 -14.19 -21.16
N GLN A 208 3.50 -13.58 -20.23
CA GLN A 208 3.30 -12.15 -20.15
C GLN A 208 4.17 -11.56 -19.04
N PHE A 209 4.96 -10.56 -19.36
CA PHE A 209 5.84 -9.82 -18.47
C PHE A 209 5.24 -8.44 -18.21
N PRO A 210 4.68 -8.21 -17.01
CA PRO A 210 4.30 -6.88 -16.55
C PRO A 210 5.47 -5.91 -16.65
N ALA A 211 5.17 -4.64 -16.88
CA ALA A 211 6.20 -3.60 -16.79
C ALA A 211 6.71 -3.50 -15.33
N PRO A 212 8.03 -3.41 -15.09
CA PRO A 212 8.58 -3.04 -13.80
C PRO A 212 8.13 -1.63 -13.38
N ALA A 213 8.08 -1.36 -12.08
CA ALA A 213 7.64 -0.07 -11.55
C ALA A 213 8.52 1.08 -12.05
N GLU A 214 9.84 0.88 -12.03
CA GLU A 214 10.83 1.83 -12.48
C GLU A 214 10.64 2.19 -13.96
N TYR A 215 10.41 1.18 -14.81
CA TYR A 215 10.07 1.39 -16.22
C TYR A 215 8.77 2.19 -16.37
N THR A 216 7.73 1.87 -15.58
CA THR A 216 6.45 2.59 -15.59
C THR A 216 6.62 4.06 -15.18
N ILE A 217 7.47 4.35 -14.20
CA ILE A 217 7.79 5.73 -13.74
C ILE A 217 8.57 6.48 -14.82
N GLU A 218 9.61 5.88 -15.39
CA GLU A 218 10.46 6.53 -16.39
C GLU A 218 9.76 6.76 -17.72
N LYS A 219 8.96 5.79 -18.18
CA LYS A 219 8.19 5.91 -19.42
C LYS A 219 6.86 6.63 -19.20
N ASN A 220 6.47 6.85 -17.95
CA ASN A 220 5.22 7.47 -17.55
C ASN A 220 4.01 6.81 -18.23
N HIS A 221 4.03 5.48 -18.32
CA HIS A 221 3.04 4.65 -19.01
C HIS A 221 2.72 3.40 -18.18
N ALA A 222 1.44 3.07 -18.03
CA ALA A 222 1.01 1.90 -17.27
C ALA A 222 -0.19 1.19 -17.92
N ASN A 223 -0.26 -0.12 -17.72
CA ASN A 223 -1.48 -0.91 -17.86
C ASN A 223 -1.88 -1.40 -16.45
N CYS A 224 -2.86 -2.29 -16.31
CA CYS A 224 -3.25 -2.81 -14.98
C CYS A 224 -2.08 -3.42 -14.19
N ALA A 225 -1.24 -4.24 -14.85
CA ALA A 225 -0.13 -4.91 -14.19
C ALA A 225 1.03 -3.95 -13.85
N GLY A 226 1.37 -3.04 -14.78
CA GLY A 226 2.37 -2.00 -14.52
C GLY A 226 1.94 -1.03 -13.41
N MET A 227 0.65 -0.69 -13.35
CA MET A 227 0.08 0.12 -12.27
C MET A 227 0.14 -0.61 -10.92
N ALA A 228 -0.22 -1.90 -10.90
CA ALA A 228 -0.15 -2.70 -9.70
C ALA A 228 1.28 -2.83 -9.16
N ASN A 229 2.26 -3.03 -10.06
CA ASN A 229 3.68 -3.03 -9.73
C ASN A 229 4.16 -1.68 -9.21
N LEU A 230 3.78 -0.57 -9.87
CA LEU A 230 4.09 0.79 -9.43
C LEU A 230 3.64 1.02 -7.98
N ILE A 231 2.37 0.75 -7.68
CA ILE A 231 1.80 1.01 -6.35
C ILE A 231 2.47 0.13 -5.29
N THR A 232 2.73 -1.14 -5.60
CA THR A 232 3.40 -2.04 -4.66
C THR A 232 4.83 -1.57 -4.38
N TYR A 233 5.59 -1.21 -5.42
CA TYR A 233 6.95 -0.66 -5.31
C TYR A 233 7.02 0.63 -4.46
N LEU A 234 6.00 1.50 -4.57
CA LEU A 234 5.98 2.75 -3.83
C LEU A 234 5.59 2.59 -2.35
N LEU A 235 4.90 1.51 -1.98
CA LEU A 235 4.24 1.39 -0.67
C LEU A 235 4.67 0.17 0.14
N GLU A 236 5.46 -0.75 -0.42
CA GLU A 236 5.85 -2.03 0.22
C GLU A 236 6.49 -1.87 1.61
N ASP A 237 7.19 -0.75 1.85
CA ASP A 237 7.89 -0.46 3.10
C ASP A 237 7.05 0.39 4.09
N ASN A 238 5.82 0.78 3.71
CA ASN A 238 5.00 1.73 4.46
C ASN A 238 3.80 1.10 5.18
N TYR A 239 3.42 -0.13 4.83
CA TYR A 239 2.26 -0.83 5.38
C TYR A 239 2.63 -2.24 5.87
N ASP A 240 1.72 -2.89 6.61
CA ASP A 240 1.96 -4.23 7.14
C ASP A 240 2.15 -5.25 6.00
N GLU A 241 1.42 -5.04 4.90
CA GLU A 241 1.51 -5.82 3.67
C GLU A 241 1.00 -4.96 2.52
N VAL A 242 1.69 -5.01 1.37
CA VAL A 242 1.18 -4.47 0.11
C VAL A 242 1.33 -5.55 -0.94
N GLY A 243 0.27 -5.78 -1.70
CA GLY A 243 0.32 -6.77 -2.76
C GLY A 243 -0.72 -6.52 -3.82
N THR A 244 -0.99 -7.57 -4.59
CA THR A 244 -1.90 -7.52 -5.72
C THR A 244 -2.98 -8.59 -5.63
N ILE A 245 -4.16 -8.28 -6.14
CA ILE A 245 -5.20 -9.27 -6.43
C ILE A 245 -5.24 -9.43 -7.94
N TRP A 246 -5.02 -10.66 -8.38
CA TRP A 246 -5.20 -11.04 -9.78
C TRP A 246 -6.51 -11.81 -9.94
N TYR A 247 -7.32 -11.40 -10.90
CA TYR A 247 -8.50 -12.16 -11.30
C TYR A 247 -8.54 -12.45 -12.79
N SER A 248 -9.11 -13.59 -13.15
CA SER A 248 -9.25 -14.02 -14.54
C SER A 248 -10.69 -14.36 -14.90
N ASN A 249 -11.08 -14.09 -16.16
CA ASN A 249 -12.42 -14.37 -16.65
C ASN A 249 -12.58 -15.82 -17.14
N SER A 250 -13.84 -16.27 -17.19
CA SER A 250 -14.34 -17.57 -17.61
C SER A 250 -14.35 -17.70 -19.11
N TYR A 251 -13.67 -18.74 -19.62
CA TYR A 251 -13.72 -19.07 -21.05
C TYR A 251 -14.99 -19.84 -21.44
N ILE A 252 -15.82 -20.24 -20.48
CA ILE A 252 -17.07 -20.98 -20.72
C ILE A 252 -18.27 -20.04 -20.89
N LEU A 253 -18.23 -18.87 -20.24
CA LEU A 253 -19.37 -17.95 -20.15
C LEU A 253 -19.35 -16.82 -21.22
N GLY A 254 -18.40 -16.85 -22.16
CA GLY A 254 -18.32 -15.92 -23.28
C GLY A 254 -16.90 -15.43 -23.55
N ASP A 255 -16.66 -14.95 -24.77
CA ASP A 255 -15.34 -14.73 -25.40
C ASP A 255 -14.47 -13.60 -24.80
N ARG A 256 -14.78 -13.09 -23.61
CA ARG A 256 -13.97 -12.04 -22.96
C ARG A 256 -12.73 -12.65 -22.34
N ARG A 257 -11.71 -12.80 -23.19
CA ARG A 257 -10.35 -13.14 -22.81
C ARG A 257 -9.78 -12.00 -21.97
N GLY A 258 -9.23 -12.33 -20.81
CA GLY A 258 -8.48 -11.37 -20.01
C GLY A 258 -8.43 -11.73 -18.54
N GLY A 259 -7.54 -11.04 -17.85
CA GLY A 259 -7.56 -10.88 -16.42
C GLY A 259 -7.34 -9.41 -16.09
N HIS A 260 -7.43 -9.09 -14.81
CA HIS A 260 -7.13 -7.76 -14.31
C HIS A 260 -6.28 -7.88 -13.06
N LEU A 261 -5.56 -6.81 -12.77
CA LEU A 261 -4.75 -6.69 -11.58
C LEU A 261 -5.11 -5.41 -10.86
N ILE A 262 -5.32 -5.56 -9.56
CA ILE A 262 -5.62 -4.48 -8.63
C ILE A 262 -4.72 -4.67 -7.40
N ASN A 263 -4.67 -3.67 -6.52
CA ASN A 263 -3.85 -3.72 -5.33
C ASN A 263 -4.67 -4.02 -4.09
N TYR A 264 -3.98 -4.53 -3.08
CA TYR A 264 -4.47 -4.48 -1.72
C TYR A 264 -3.37 -4.00 -0.76
N ILE A 265 -3.80 -3.44 0.37
CA ILE A 265 -2.95 -3.05 1.48
C ILE A 265 -3.52 -3.67 2.76
N LYS A 266 -2.66 -4.32 3.56
CA LYS A 266 -2.96 -4.65 4.94
C LYS A 266 -2.40 -3.56 5.83
N HIS A 267 -3.26 -2.98 6.66
CA HIS A 267 -2.85 -1.96 7.61
C HIS A 267 -3.78 -1.98 8.83
N ASN A 268 -3.21 -1.95 10.04
CA ASN A 268 -3.98 -1.87 11.28
C ASN A 268 -5.06 -2.95 11.38
N ASN A 269 -4.70 -4.20 11.07
CA ASN A 269 -5.60 -5.36 11.09
C ASN A 269 -6.83 -5.23 10.16
N LYS A 270 -6.69 -4.51 9.05
CA LYS A 270 -7.70 -4.43 7.99
C LYS A 270 -7.06 -4.60 6.63
N TYR A 271 -7.89 -5.00 5.66
CA TYR A 271 -7.50 -5.07 4.26
C TYR A 271 -8.20 -3.96 3.46
N TYR A 272 -7.46 -3.34 2.56
CA TYR A 272 -7.94 -2.27 1.70
C TYR A 272 -7.71 -2.66 0.25
N VAL A 273 -8.77 -2.85 -0.52
CA VAL A 273 -8.69 -3.31 -1.91
C VAL A 273 -9.11 -2.19 -2.87
N PHE A 274 -8.29 -1.93 -3.88
CA PHE A 274 -8.51 -0.81 -4.80
C PHE A 274 -7.84 -1.03 -6.15
N ASP A 275 -8.41 -0.41 -7.17
CA ASP A 275 -7.85 -0.37 -8.53
C ASP A 275 -7.21 1.00 -8.79
N GLY A 276 -5.90 1.03 -9.02
CA GLY A 276 -5.15 2.24 -9.34
C GLY A 276 -5.26 2.66 -10.81
N LEU A 277 -5.63 1.76 -11.72
CA LEU A 277 -5.64 2.07 -13.16
C LEU A 277 -6.63 3.19 -13.55
N PRO A 278 -7.81 3.31 -12.93
CA PRO A 278 -8.72 4.41 -13.25
C PRO A 278 -8.19 5.81 -12.91
N TYR A 279 -7.16 5.93 -12.07
CA TYR A 279 -6.56 7.21 -11.71
C TYR A 279 -5.85 7.89 -12.89
N ILE A 280 -5.39 7.13 -13.91
CA ILE A 280 -4.81 7.69 -15.14
C ILE A 280 -5.83 7.95 -16.24
N MET A 281 -7.08 7.50 -16.08
CA MET A 281 -8.11 7.67 -17.09
C MET A 281 -8.72 9.07 -16.99
N GLU A 282 -8.79 9.79 -18.10
CA GLU A 282 -9.27 11.19 -18.08
C GLU A 282 -10.78 11.33 -17.84
N GLN A 283 -11.56 10.26 -18.04
CA GLN A 283 -13.01 10.31 -17.89
C GLN A 283 -13.38 10.03 -16.42
N GLU A 284 -14.06 11.00 -15.79
CA GLU A 284 -14.62 10.87 -14.43
C GLU A 284 -15.52 9.64 -14.25
N VAL A 285 -16.03 9.08 -15.35
CA VAL A 285 -16.83 7.86 -15.39
C VAL A 285 -16.07 6.63 -14.84
N TYR A 286 -14.73 6.64 -14.86
CA TYR A 286 -13.94 5.51 -14.38
C TYR A 286 -13.52 5.63 -12.91
N SER A 287 -13.74 6.74 -12.24
CA SER A 287 -13.23 6.95 -10.89
C SER A 287 -14.13 7.87 -10.07
N SER A 288 -14.63 7.40 -8.94
CA SER A 288 -15.42 8.22 -8.04
C SER A 288 -14.55 9.26 -7.32
N PRO A 289 -14.91 10.56 -7.31
CA PRO A 289 -14.35 11.50 -6.35
C PRO A 289 -14.62 11.02 -4.91
N GLU A 290 -13.67 11.28 -4.01
CA GLU A 290 -13.78 10.95 -2.59
C GLU A 290 -14.77 11.88 -1.88
N ASN A 291 -16.06 11.66 -2.14
CA ASN A 291 -17.16 12.47 -1.60
C ASN A 291 -18.19 11.65 -0.81
N GLY A 292 -18.06 10.32 -0.77
CA GLY A 292 -18.95 9.42 -0.05
C GLY A 292 -20.35 9.25 -0.66
N GLN A 293 -20.58 9.71 -1.90
CA GLN A 293 -21.91 9.69 -2.56
C GLN A 293 -21.91 8.96 -3.92
N THR A 294 -20.86 9.11 -4.73
CA THR A 294 -20.87 8.69 -6.15
C THR A 294 -20.84 7.17 -6.39
N TYR A 295 -20.52 6.37 -5.37
CA TYR A 295 -20.52 4.91 -5.49
C TYR A 295 -21.88 4.37 -5.98
N TYR A 296 -22.98 4.86 -5.38
CA TYR A 296 -24.34 4.42 -5.70
C TYR A 296 -24.84 4.90 -7.06
N GLU A 297 -24.11 5.83 -7.69
CA GLU A 297 -24.40 6.34 -9.03
C GLU A 297 -23.77 5.47 -10.13
N GLY A 298 -23.17 4.32 -9.74
CA GLY A 298 -22.60 3.33 -10.64
C GLY A 298 -21.10 3.48 -10.90
N ASN A 299 -20.42 4.34 -10.14
CA ASN A 299 -18.99 4.59 -10.28
C ASN A 299 -18.20 3.88 -9.16
N SER A 300 -18.09 2.57 -9.26
CA SER A 300 -17.40 1.71 -8.27
C SER A 300 -15.89 1.56 -8.53
N LEU A 301 -15.40 2.11 -9.63
CA LEU A 301 -13.99 2.05 -10.01
C LEU A 301 -13.19 3.17 -9.30
N GLY A 302 -11.91 2.91 -9.01
CA GLY A 302 -11.05 3.82 -8.24
C GLY A 302 -11.42 3.97 -6.76
N VAL A 303 -12.34 3.14 -6.27
CA VAL A 303 -12.81 3.12 -4.88
C VAL A 303 -11.91 2.23 -4.02
N ILE A 304 -11.65 2.66 -2.78
CA ILE A 304 -10.93 1.88 -1.78
C ILE A 304 -11.94 1.17 -0.89
N HIS A 305 -11.92 -0.15 -0.96
CA HIS A 305 -12.80 -1.04 -0.21
C HIS A 305 -12.08 -1.49 1.07
N GLU A 306 -12.55 -1.04 2.22
CA GLU A 306 -12.13 -1.55 3.53
C GLU A 306 -12.88 -2.86 3.81
N ILE A 307 -12.11 -3.93 4.01
CA ILE A 307 -12.53 -5.29 4.29
C ILE A 307 -12.09 -5.67 5.70
N ASN A 308 -13.00 -6.25 6.46
CA ASN A 308 -12.73 -6.73 7.82
C ASN A 308 -11.94 -8.05 7.81
N ILE A 309 -11.31 -8.32 8.94
CA ILE A 309 -10.73 -9.64 9.23
C ILE A 309 -11.69 -10.45 10.13
N ASP A 310 -11.62 -11.78 10.03
CA ASP A 310 -12.30 -12.71 10.92
C ASP A 310 -11.61 -12.81 12.29
N GLU A 311 -12.15 -13.64 13.18
CA GLU A 311 -11.60 -13.89 14.52
C GLU A 311 -10.20 -14.54 14.52
N TYR A 312 -9.76 -15.07 13.37
CA TYR A 312 -8.46 -15.70 13.17
C TYR A 312 -7.46 -14.76 12.46
N GLY A 313 -7.88 -13.54 12.11
CA GLY A 313 -7.06 -12.55 11.42
C GLY A 313 -7.02 -12.69 9.90
N ASN A 314 -7.88 -13.54 9.32
CA ASN A 314 -7.98 -13.70 7.87
C ASN A 314 -8.95 -12.66 7.27
N PRO A 315 -8.65 -12.07 6.12
CA PRO A 315 -9.59 -11.18 5.43
C PRO A 315 -10.86 -11.92 4.99
N ASP A 316 -12.02 -11.30 5.22
CA ASP A 316 -13.29 -11.75 4.64
C ASP A 316 -13.49 -11.12 3.25
N PHE A 317 -12.88 -11.71 2.22
CA PHE A 317 -13.01 -11.20 0.84
C PHE A 317 -14.36 -11.47 0.18
N ASN A 318 -15.25 -12.23 0.83
CA ASN A 318 -16.56 -12.60 0.26
C ASN A 318 -17.41 -11.41 -0.23
N PRO A 319 -17.53 -10.28 0.49
CA PRO A 319 -18.38 -9.19 0.03
C PRO A 319 -17.76 -8.47 -1.20
N PHE A 320 -16.44 -8.47 -1.30
CA PHE A 320 -15.72 -7.93 -2.45
C PHE A 320 -15.83 -8.85 -3.67
N ILE A 321 -15.67 -10.16 -3.48
CA ILE A 321 -15.83 -11.19 -4.52
C ILE A 321 -17.26 -11.15 -5.07
N ASP A 322 -18.26 -11.09 -4.21
CA ASP A 322 -19.67 -11.00 -4.60
C ASP A 322 -19.97 -9.76 -5.41
N MET A 323 -19.52 -8.59 -4.95
CA MET A 323 -19.64 -7.35 -5.69
C MET A 323 -19.00 -7.47 -7.09
N LEU A 324 -17.76 -7.97 -7.18
CA LEU A 324 -17.08 -8.11 -8.46
C LEU A 324 -17.78 -9.12 -9.38
N THR A 325 -18.26 -10.24 -8.86
CA THR A 325 -18.96 -11.27 -9.65
C THR A 325 -20.37 -10.82 -10.06
N TYR A 326 -21.02 -9.95 -9.29
CA TYR A 326 -22.27 -9.30 -9.68
C TYR A 326 -22.09 -8.43 -10.93
N PHE A 327 -21.04 -7.60 -10.96
CA PHE A 327 -20.74 -6.75 -12.14
C PHE A 327 -20.06 -7.51 -13.29
N ASN A 328 -19.32 -8.58 -12.96
CA ASN A 328 -18.65 -9.43 -13.93
C ASN A 328 -18.88 -10.91 -13.61
N PRO A 329 -20.01 -11.49 -14.06
CA PRO A 329 -20.37 -12.88 -13.78
C PRO A 329 -19.42 -13.89 -14.43
N ASN A 330 -18.51 -13.41 -15.28
CA ASN A 330 -17.49 -14.22 -15.90
C ASN A 330 -16.26 -14.39 -15.03
N ILE A 331 -16.11 -13.80 -13.84
CA ILE A 331 -14.92 -14.08 -13.01
C ILE A 331 -14.87 -15.57 -12.69
N ALA A 332 -13.72 -16.17 -12.98
CA ALA A 332 -13.48 -17.60 -12.81
C ALA A 332 -12.59 -17.91 -11.63
N HIS A 333 -11.66 -17.01 -11.34
CA HIS A 333 -10.66 -17.20 -10.31
C HIS A 333 -10.17 -15.86 -9.81
N MET A 334 -9.88 -15.77 -8.52
CA MET A 334 -9.16 -14.65 -7.91
C MET A 334 -8.11 -15.17 -6.93
N SER A 335 -6.95 -14.52 -6.92
CA SER A 335 -5.89 -14.80 -5.95
C SER A 335 -5.25 -13.54 -5.42
N LEU A 336 -4.87 -13.61 -4.16
CA LEU A 336 -3.96 -12.70 -3.48
C LEU A 336 -2.53 -13.09 -3.83
N ILE A 337 -1.72 -12.10 -4.17
CA ILE A 337 -0.30 -12.23 -4.43
C ILE A 337 0.41 -11.21 -3.54
N SER A 338 0.98 -11.68 -2.44
CA SER A 338 1.67 -10.86 -1.43
C SER A 338 3.13 -10.59 -1.80
N GLU A 339 3.49 -10.82 -3.06
CA GLU A 339 4.80 -10.45 -3.58
C GLU A 339 4.85 -8.95 -3.84
N THR A 340 6.03 -8.39 -3.64
CA THR A 340 6.28 -6.97 -3.85
C THR A 340 6.20 -6.58 -5.32
N ARG A 341 6.27 -7.56 -6.22
CA ARG A 341 6.14 -7.37 -7.68
C ARG A 341 5.43 -8.58 -8.29
N LEU A 342 4.51 -8.31 -9.21
CA LEU A 342 3.85 -9.37 -9.96
C LEU A 342 4.87 -10.02 -10.91
N PRO A 343 5.01 -11.35 -10.88
CA PRO A 343 5.90 -12.05 -11.80
C PRO A 343 5.27 -12.23 -13.18
N ALA A 344 6.01 -12.89 -14.06
CA ALA A 344 5.48 -13.31 -15.36
C ALA A 344 4.29 -14.27 -15.19
N ILE A 345 3.23 -14.03 -15.95
CA ILE A 345 2.03 -14.87 -16.00
C ILE A 345 2.01 -15.60 -17.33
N GLY A 346 2.07 -16.92 -17.29
CA GLY A 346 1.98 -17.78 -18.46
C GLY A 346 0.54 -18.17 -18.76
N THR A 347 0.19 -18.24 -20.04
CA THR A 347 -1.07 -18.83 -20.49
C THR A 347 -0.79 -19.88 -21.54
N LYS A 348 -1.28 -21.11 -21.31
CA LYS A 348 -1.18 -22.17 -22.32
C LYS A 348 -2.15 -21.88 -23.45
N THR A 349 -1.61 -21.78 -24.67
CA THR A 349 -2.38 -21.57 -25.89
C THR A 349 -2.36 -22.84 -26.71
N ASN A 350 -3.25 -23.78 -26.39
CA ASN A 350 -3.51 -24.87 -27.33
C ASN A 350 -4.59 -24.42 -28.31
N VAL A 351 -4.24 -24.24 -29.58
CA VAL A 351 -5.18 -23.86 -30.66
C VAL A 351 -6.31 -24.88 -30.82
N ALA A 352 -6.06 -26.14 -30.41
CA ALA A 352 -7.03 -27.24 -30.49
C ALA A 352 -7.90 -27.39 -29.23
N ASN A 353 -7.55 -26.77 -28.10
CA ASN A 353 -8.29 -26.94 -26.85
C ASN A 353 -8.86 -25.60 -26.37
N LYS A 354 -10.18 -25.55 -26.13
CA LYS A 354 -10.86 -24.34 -25.66
C LYS A 354 -10.49 -23.95 -24.22
N TYR A 355 -9.79 -24.85 -23.50
CA TYR A 355 -9.34 -24.63 -22.13
C TYR A 355 -7.94 -24.01 -22.14
N ARG A 356 -7.81 -22.80 -21.59
CA ARG A 356 -6.52 -22.22 -21.23
C ARG A 356 -6.25 -22.51 -19.77
N GLU A 357 -5.07 -23.04 -19.50
CA GLU A 357 -4.50 -23.11 -18.15
C GLU A 357 -3.69 -21.83 -17.92
N ASN A 358 -3.77 -21.29 -16.71
CA ASN A 358 -2.91 -20.19 -16.31
C ASN A 358 -1.73 -20.72 -15.48
N TYR A 359 -0.59 -20.07 -15.66
CA TYR A 359 0.70 -20.42 -15.10
C TYR A 359 1.25 -19.22 -14.37
N LEU A 360 1.80 -19.46 -13.18
CA LEU A 360 2.59 -18.49 -12.45
C LEU A 360 4.04 -18.94 -12.47
N ALA A 361 4.97 -18.01 -12.65
CA ALA A 361 6.40 -18.31 -12.55
C ALA A 361 6.80 -18.67 -11.11
N ASN A 362 7.87 -19.46 -10.95
CA ASN A 362 8.44 -19.89 -9.65
C ASN A 362 9.03 -18.78 -8.80
N THR A 363 9.11 -17.55 -9.31
CA THR A 363 9.48 -16.43 -8.46
C THR A 363 8.47 -16.23 -7.33
N ILE A 364 7.23 -16.74 -7.47
CA ILE A 364 6.29 -16.81 -6.35
C ILE A 364 6.60 -18.03 -5.49
N ARG A 365 6.93 -17.82 -4.22
CA ARG A 365 6.97 -18.93 -3.26
C ARG A 365 5.53 -19.32 -2.92
N ASN A 366 5.28 -20.61 -2.70
CA ASN A 366 3.93 -21.14 -2.44
C ASN A 366 3.18 -20.43 -1.29
N ASN A 367 3.87 -19.77 -0.37
CA ASN A 367 3.27 -19.02 0.73
C ASN A 367 2.90 -17.57 0.39
N GLN A 368 3.13 -17.11 -0.84
CA GLN A 368 2.82 -15.75 -1.31
C GLN A 368 1.68 -15.72 -2.35
N PHE A 369 1.10 -16.88 -2.64
CA PHE A 369 -0.05 -17.05 -3.51
C PHE A 369 -1.19 -17.67 -2.72
N GLU A 370 -2.29 -16.95 -2.59
CA GLU A 370 -3.49 -17.43 -1.91
C GLU A 370 -4.70 -17.33 -2.83
N GLN A 371 -5.30 -18.47 -3.15
CA GLN A 371 -6.55 -18.48 -3.90
C GLN A 371 -7.71 -18.08 -3.00
N ILE A 372 -8.31 -16.92 -3.28
CA ILE A 372 -9.43 -16.38 -2.51
C ILE A 372 -10.79 -16.65 -3.18
N TYR A 373 -10.81 -16.99 -4.48
CA TYR A 373 -12.04 -17.38 -5.17
C TYR A 373 -11.76 -18.34 -6.33
N GLN A 374 -12.65 -19.32 -6.50
CA GLN A 374 -12.74 -20.17 -7.68
C GLN A 374 -14.21 -20.40 -8.03
N ASN A 375 -14.57 -20.10 -9.27
CA ASN A 375 -15.90 -20.36 -9.79
C ASN A 375 -16.10 -21.88 -9.94
N PRO A 376 -17.06 -22.49 -9.25
CA PRO A 376 -17.26 -23.94 -9.27
C PRO A 376 -17.73 -24.48 -10.64
N LYS A 377 -18.19 -23.59 -11.53
CA LYS A 377 -18.60 -23.96 -12.90
C LYS A 377 -17.42 -23.89 -13.87
N ASP A 378 -16.28 -23.36 -13.45
CA ASP A 378 -15.11 -23.22 -14.30
C ASP A 378 -14.10 -24.35 -14.04
N PRO A 379 -13.82 -25.22 -15.03
CA PRO A 379 -12.96 -26.39 -14.87
C PRO A 379 -11.47 -26.03 -14.90
N ARG A 380 -11.10 -24.74 -15.00
CA ARG A 380 -9.71 -24.33 -15.10
C ARG A 380 -9.09 -24.19 -13.73
N GLU A 381 -7.99 -24.90 -13.54
CA GLU A 381 -7.12 -24.77 -12.37
C GLU A 381 -5.97 -23.81 -12.67
N ILE A 382 -5.49 -23.14 -11.62
CA ILE A 382 -4.24 -22.39 -11.68
C ILE A 382 -3.13 -23.33 -11.26
N THR A 383 -2.09 -23.41 -12.09
CA THR A 383 -0.92 -24.20 -11.77
C THR A 383 0.30 -23.31 -11.62
N ILE A 384 1.06 -23.53 -10.55
CA ILE A 384 2.35 -22.86 -10.33
C ILE A 384 3.42 -23.73 -10.98
N HIS A 385 4.21 -23.14 -11.89
CA HIS A 385 5.30 -23.85 -12.58
C HIS A 385 6.59 -23.07 -12.47
N GLU A 386 7.70 -23.80 -12.45
CA GLU A 386 9.02 -23.19 -12.56
C GLU A 386 9.30 -22.72 -13.97
N PHE A 387 9.78 -21.49 -14.09
CA PHE A 387 9.95 -20.85 -15.38
C PHE A 387 11.17 -19.93 -15.37
N ASN A 388 12.09 -20.19 -16.30
CA ASN A 388 13.34 -19.46 -16.46
C ASN A 388 13.44 -18.88 -17.89
N SER A 389 12.40 -18.21 -18.40
CA SER A 389 12.54 -17.53 -19.70
C SER A 389 13.42 -16.32 -19.61
N ASP A 390 14.03 -16.01 -20.76
CA ASP A 390 14.65 -14.75 -21.03
C ASP A 390 13.64 -13.62 -20.83
N ILE A 391 13.95 -12.76 -19.87
CA ILE A 391 13.23 -11.52 -19.61
C ILE A 391 13.35 -10.62 -20.84
N PRO A 392 12.27 -9.90 -21.23
CA PRO A 392 12.30 -8.95 -22.34
C PRO A 392 13.49 -8.00 -22.23
N ILE A 393 14.18 -7.77 -23.35
CA ILE A 393 15.45 -7.04 -23.35
C ILE A 393 15.33 -5.64 -22.76
N GLU A 394 14.19 -4.96 -22.96
CA GLU A 394 13.92 -3.65 -22.39
C GLU A 394 13.70 -3.65 -20.87
N TYR A 395 13.50 -4.80 -20.23
CA TYR A 395 13.28 -4.92 -18.78
C TYR A 395 14.50 -5.42 -18.01
N ARG A 396 15.54 -5.89 -18.70
CA ARG A 396 16.74 -6.53 -18.09
C ARG A 396 17.57 -5.63 -17.18
N ASP A 397 17.40 -4.32 -17.29
CA ASP A 397 18.17 -3.37 -16.49
C ASP A 397 17.42 -2.92 -15.21
N TYR A 398 16.19 -3.40 -15.01
CA TYR A 398 15.38 -3.02 -13.84
C TYR A 398 15.37 -4.15 -12.83
N PRO A 399 15.85 -3.95 -11.59
CA PRO A 399 15.73 -4.98 -10.56
C PRO A 399 14.24 -5.30 -10.34
N PRO A 400 13.82 -6.54 -10.04
CA PRO A 400 14.58 -7.78 -9.93
C PRO A 400 14.68 -8.59 -11.25
N TYR A 401 14.56 -7.94 -12.42
CA TYR A 401 14.53 -8.60 -13.73
C TYR A 401 15.91 -8.77 -14.37
#